data_AF-A0AAU2YUF7-F1
#
_entry.id   AF-A0AAU2YUF7-F1
#
_cell.length_a   1.000
_cell.length_b   1.000
_cell.length_c   1.000
_cell.angle_alpha   90.00
_cell.angle_beta   90.00
_cell.angle_gamma   90.00
#
_symmetry.space_group_name_H-M   'P 1'
#
loop_
_entity.id
_entity.type
_entity.pdbx_description
1 polymer ?
#
loop_
_entity_poly.entity_id
_entity_poly.type
_entity_poly.pdbx_seq_one_letter_code
_entity_poly.pdbx_strand_id
1 'polypeptide(L)'
;MTHTTHEFDRFEDVRAALADPALVPERPAAADGPPGASVAWLRATVARFSHGEPHRRRRALVEAELARLAPESLRQAAAVVPGEDIRFTVVRTLAAALGMPRPAAVAEAVIAVAGVYFGGEDAAADEAVARLVRWPAAPTEVGPGSTEVGPGSTQVGPGSTQVGPGSTQVGPGCTSTEVGPDSTEVGPGCTSAEPVSTQDGPGSTQVAPGRPSHELVSTQVVPGTPSAGSDPTAEPVPVPFDAAPESAAGRIGLLVQACEATAALVETAAGNERLPLSRVLRELPPVRTMRRVAAGGTRVAGREIAEGDVVLLDLAAANRAHPVPLTFGAPPRICPGRAHALALADGLLRRPLTPFARLHRRAHPLLLPNAWDYASAAALAEQGFAAVGTTSLGVAASAGLPDGAAATAEATMSLARRLGRGRFLFTVDAEGGFSDDVAEVAALARALYEAGAAGINLEDGRPDGTLAPMELHAAKIAAVKQVAPALFVNARTDTHWASSHEDETATRLALYEQSGADGVFVPGLSDPAAIAELISALVVPLNILYAPGGPTLAELASLGVRRVSLGSLLYRRALAAAVTAATDIRDGRPTDPAAPSYAEVQALAYARQDRDPRGGA
;
A
#
# COMPACT_ATOMS: atom_id res chain seq x y z
N MET A 1 -43.64 10.96 14.90
CA MET A 1 -43.55 9.53 14.55
C MET A 1 -42.58 8.89 15.52
N THR A 2 -42.92 7.76 16.14
CA THR A 2 -42.00 7.03 17.01
C THR A 2 -40.98 6.32 16.14
N HIS A 3 -39.74 6.82 16.10
CA HIS A 3 -38.65 6.17 15.38
C HIS A 3 -38.26 4.88 16.11
N THR A 4 -38.21 3.77 15.37
CA THR A 4 -37.76 2.49 15.92
C THR A 4 -36.25 2.42 15.84
N THR A 5 -35.61 1.82 16.85
CA THR A 5 -34.18 1.51 16.81
C THR A 5 -33.99 0.04 16.49
N HIS A 6 -33.24 -0.25 15.44
CA HIS A 6 -32.87 -1.59 15.00
C HIS A 6 -31.40 -1.85 15.35
N GLU A 7 -31.12 -2.98 16.00
CA GLU A 7 -29.76 -3.36 16.39
C GLU A 7 -29.29 -4.58 15.59
N PHE A 8 -28.07 -4.50 15.08
CA PHE A 8 -27.40 -5.58 14.36
C PHE A 8 -26.01 -5.83 14.97
N ASP A 9 -25.75 -7.08 15.34
CA ASP A 9 -24.49 -7.55 15.93
C ASP A 9 -23.88 -8.73 15.15
N ARG A 10 -24.66 -9.40 14.30
CA ARG A 10 -24.19 -10.45 13.39
C ARG A 10 -23.40 -9.84 12.24
N PHE A 11 -22.28 -10.47 11.90
CA PHE A 11 -21.37 -10.00 10.86
C PHE A 11 -22.06 -9.71 9.52
N GLU A 12 -22.82 -10.66 8.98
CA GLU A 12 -23.50 -10.49 7.69
C GLU A 12 -24.54 -9.37 7.71
N ASP A 13 -25.26 -9.20 8.82
CA ASP A 13 -26.29 -8.18 8.96
C ASP A 13 -25.65 -6.79 9.04
N VAL A 14 -24.56 -6.66 9.80
CA VAL A 14 -23.77 -5.42 9.90
C VAL A 14 -23.13 -5.08 8.55
N ARG A 15 -22.55 -6.06 7.86
CA ARG A 15 -21.95 -5.88 6.53
C ARG A 15 -23.01 -5.42 5.52
N ALA A 16 -24.19 -6.06 5.50
CA ALA A 16 -25.31 -5.67 4.66
C ALA A 16 -25.77 -4.23 4.98
N ALA A 17 -25.90 -3.88 6.25
CA ALA A 17 -26.26 -2.53 6.67
C ALA A 17 -25.23 -1.48 6.24
N LEU A 18 -23.94 -1.80 6.33
CA LEU A 18 -22.84 -0.94 5.88
C LEU A 18 -22.84 -0.72 4.36
N ALA A 19 -23.34 -1.68 3.59
CA ALA A 19 -23.45 -1.63 2.13
C ALA A 19 -24.74 -0.96 1.62
N ASP A 20 -25.80 -0.94 2.43
CA ASP A 20 -27.12 -0.40 2.05
C ASP A 20 -27.14 1.13 1.87
N PRO A 21 -27.32 1.68 0.65
CA PRO A 21 -27.30 3.12 0.39
C PRO A 21 -28.38 3.94 1.11
N ALA A 22 -29.46 3.33 1.60
CA ALA A 22 -30.47 4.00 2.39
C ALA A 22 -30.03 4.23 3.85
N LEU A 23 -29.05 3.47 4.36
CA LEU A 23 -28.56 3.60 5.72
C LEU A 23 -27.38 4.56 5.80
N VAL A 24 -27.67 5.77 6.26
CA VAL A 24 -26.74 6.90 6.21
C VAL A 24 -26.33 7.39 7.60
N PRO A 25 -25.18 8.07 7.76
CA PRO A 25 -24.90 8.76 9.01
C PRO A 25 -26.00 9.80 9.28
N GLU A 26 -26.37 9.97 10.55
CA GLU A 26 -27.37 10.94 10.97
C GLU A 26 -27.03 12.33 10.41
N ARG A 27 -27.98 12.93 9.69
CA ARG A 27 -27.75 14.28 9.15
C ARG A 27 -27.78 15.28 10.30
N PRO A 28 -26.75 16.13 10.41
CA PRO A 28 -26.81 17.28 11.31
C PRO A 28 -27.95 18.22 10.90
N ALA A 29 -28.39 19.05 11.84
CA ALA A 29 -29.32 20.15 11.56
C ALA A 29 -28.79 21.05 10.43
N ALA A 30 -29.70 21.67 9.69
CA ALA A 30 -29.35 22.58 8.60
C ALA A 30 -28.42 23.69 9.11
N ALA A 31 -27.37 23.98 8.35
CA ALA A 31 -26.43 25.04 8.70
C ALA A 31 -27.04 26.40 8.32
N ASP A 32 -27.42 27.19 9.32
CA ASP A 32 -27.71 28.61 9.15
C ASP A 32 -26.41 29.41 9.37
N GLY A 33 -25.88 30.04 8.31
CA GLY A 33 -24.70 30.90 8.42
C GLY A 33 -23.77 30.92 7.20
N PRO A 34 -22.76 31.82 7.18
CA PRO A 34 -21.83 31.92 6.07
C PRO A 34 -20.90 30.69 5.97
N PRO A 35 -20.45 30.31 4.75
CA PRO A 35 -19.53 29.19 4.57
C PRO A 35 -18.27 29.30 5.43
N GLY A 36 -17.88 28.20 6.07
CA GLY A 36 -16.65 28.11 6.87
C GLY A 36 -16.76 28.69 8.28
N ALA A 37 -17.94 29.11 8.73
CA ALA A 37 -18.09 29.82 9.99
C ALA A 37 -18.41 28.94 11.21
N SER A 38 -18.76 27.66 11.01
CA SER A 38 -19.22 26.80 12.11
C SER A 38 -18.98 25.31 11.89
N VAL A 39 -19.05 24.54 12.96
CA VAL A 39 -19.09 23.08 12.94
C VAL A 39 -20.34 22.60 12.19
N ALA A 40 -21.47 23.31 12.31
CA ALA A 40 -22.69 22.99 11.55
C ALA A 40 -22.44 23.06 10.03
N TRP A 41 -21.79 24.12 9.55
CA TRP A 41 -21.36 24.21 8.15
C TRP A 41 -20.44 23.05 7.78
N LEU A 42 -19.41 22.76 8.59
CA LEU A 42 -18.46 21.69 8.31
C LEU A 42 -19.20 20.35 8.12
N ARG A 43 -20.09 20.01 9.04
CA ARG A 43 -20.85 18.76 8.94
C ARG A 43 -21.77 18.74 7.70
N ALA A 44 -22.37 19.86 7.31
CA ALA A 44 -23.19 19.96 6.10
C ALA A 44 -22.38 19.84 4.79
N THR A 45 -21.07 20.11 4.84
CA THR A 45 -20.19 20.15 3.66
C THR A 45 -19.30 18.91 3.49
N VAL A 46 -19.02 18.15 4.54
CA VAL A 46 -18.19 16.93 4.44
C VAL A 46 -18.90 15.76 3.76
N ALA A 47 -18.12 14.91 3.08
CA ALA A 47 -18.63 13.70 2.44
C ALA A 47 -19.37 12.75 3.40
N ARG A 48 -18.92 12.68 4.67
CA ARG A 48 -19.46 11.76 5.69
C ARG A 48 -20.97 11.90 5.89
N PHE A 49 -21.49 13.12 5.92
CA PHE A 49 -22.92 13.39 6.13
C PHE A 49 -23.66 13.72 4.82
N SER A 50 -23.04 13.44 3.68
CA SER A 50 -23.59 13.64 2.34
C SER A 50 -24.02 12.33 1.72
N HIS A 51 -24.98 12.36 0.79
CA HIS A 51 -25.43 11.19 0.00
C HIS A 51 -25.55 11.54 -1.48
N GLY A 52 -25.70 10.53 -2.33
CA GLY A 52 -25.89 10.71 -3.77
C GLY A 52 -24.72 11.44 -4.43
N GLU A 53 -25.02 12.36 -5.35
CA GLU A 53 -24.01 13.08 -6.12
C GLU A 53 -23.09 13.97 -5.26
N PRO A 54 -23.59 14.76 -4.28
CA PRO A 54 -22.72 15.49 -3.35
C PRO A 54 -21.72 14.59 -2.62
N HIS A 55 -22.14 13.39 -2.18
CA HIS A 55 -21.23 12.44 -1.55
C HIS A 55 -20.10 12.02 -2.48
N ARG A 56 -20.43 11.60 -3.71
CA ARG A 56 -19.44 11.19 -4.71
C ARG A 56 -18.41 12.28 -4.97
N ARG A 57 -18.87 13.50 -5.26
CA ARG A 57 -18.00 14.65 -5.50
C ARG A 57 -17.11 14.96 -4.29
N ARG A 58 -17.68 15.09 -3.09
CA ARG A 58 -16.92 15.43 -1.86
C ARG A 58 -15.97 14.32 -1.45
N ARG A 59 -16.34 13.06 -1.66
CA ARG A 59 -15.47 11.90 -1.41
C ARG A 59 -14.29 11.88 -2.37
N ALA A 60 -14.50 12.15 -3.65
CA ALA A 60 -13.43 12.22 -4.64
C ALA A 60 -12.37 13.29 -4.28
N LEU A 61 -12.80 14.44 -3.73
CA LEU A 61 -11.87 15.45 -3.21
C LEU A 61 -11.00 14.90 -2.06
N VAL A 62 -11.59 14.17 -1.11
CA VAL A 62 -10.85 13.55 0.00
C VAL A 62 -9.90 12.45 -0.48
N GLU A 63 -10.33 11.63 -1.44
CA GLU A 63 -9.49 10.60 -2.04
C GLU A 63 -8.31 11.21 -2.79
N ALA A 64 -8.50 12.34 -3.47
CA ALA A 64 -7.42 13.07 -4.13
C ALA A 64 -6.42 13.71 -3.14
N GLU A 65 -6.86 14.14 -1.96
CA GLU A 65 -5.95 14.54 -0.86
C GLU A 65 -5.14 13.33 -0.37
N LEU A 66 -5.79 12.19 -0.10
CA LEU A 66 -5.13 10.99 0.42
C LEU A 66 -4.17 10.35 -0.60
N ALA A 67 -4.51 10.36 -1.88
CA ALA A 67 -3.66 9.81 -2.95
C ALA A 67 -2.29 10.50 -3.04
N ARG A 68 -2.21 11.77 -2.62
CA ARG A 68 -0.94 12.53 -2.55
C ARG A 68 -0.09 12.14 -1.34
N LEU A 69 -0.68 11.53 -0.31
CA LEU A 69 0.02 11.13 0.89
C LEU A 69 0.48 9.68 0.76
N ALA A 70 1.79 9.47 0.63
CA ALA A 70 2.36 8.14 0.75
C ALA A 70 2.24 7.65 2.22
N PRO A 71 1.57 6.50 2.48
CA PRO A 71 1.43 5.98 3.86
C PRO A 71 2.78 5.78 4.56
N GLU A 72 3.81 5.35 3.82
CA GLU A 72 5.16 5.16 4.38
C GLU A 72 5.79 6.49 4.84
N SER A 73 5.55 7.61 4.14
CA SER A 73 6.01 8.93 4.59
C SER A 73 5.36 9.33 5.91
N LEU A 74 4.06 9.05 6.09
CA LEU A 74 3.36 9.28 7.36
C LEU A 74 3.93 8.43 8.49
N ARG A 75 4.22 7.15 8.21
CA ARG A 75 4.83 6.24 9.17
C ARG A 75 6.20 6.74 9.65
N GLN A 76 7.01 7.27 8.74
CA GLN A 76 8.34 7.81 9.06
C GLN A 76 8.27 9.14 9.81
N ALA A 77 7.32 10.00 9.45
CA ALA A 77 7.10 11.30 10.10
C ALA A 77 6.45 11.17 11.49
N ALA A 78 5.74 10.07 11.75
CA ALA A 78 5.08 9.77 13.01
C ALA A 78 6.08 9.54 14.16
N ALA A 79 6.51 10.63 14.80
CA ALA A 79 7.38 10.61 15.96
C ALA A 79 6.59 10.95 17.23
N VAL A 80 6.57 10.01 18.19
CA VAL A 80 6.03 10.25 19.53
C VAL A 80 6.94 11.20 20.29
N VAL A 81 6.36 12.31 20.77
CA VAL A 81 6.97 13.19 21.76
C VAL A 81 6.49 12.73 23.15
N PRO A 82 7.39 12.37 24.08
CA PRO A 82 6.99 11.91 25.41
C PRO A 82 6.08 12.92 26.12
N GLY A 83 4.92 12.46 26.60
CA GLY A 83 3.94 13.31 27.30
C GLY A 83 3.02 14.15 26.41
N GLU A 84 3.19 14.10 25.08
CA GLU A 84 2.27 14.73 24.13
C GLU A 84 1.01 13.86 23.96
N ASP A 85 -0.17 14.50 23.90
CA ASP A 85 -1.42 13.82 23.58
C ASP A 85 -1.30 13.13 22.21
N ILE A 86 -1.65 11.85 22.13
CA ILE A 86 -1.53 11.09 20.90
C ILE A 86 -2.42 11.63 19.79
N ARG A 87 -3.59 12.22 20.14
CA ARG A 87 -4.49 12.88 19.19
C ARG A 87 -3.80 14.08 18.57
N PHE A 88 -3.10 14.87 19.38
CA PHE A 88 -2.31 16.00 18.91
C PHE A 88 -1.21 15.53 17.96
N THR A 89 -0.48 14.47 18.32
CA THR A 89 0.58 13.90 17.48
C THR A 89 0.05 13.44 16.12
N VAL A 90 -1.07 12.69 16.11
CA VAL A 90 -1.73 12.20 14.90
C VAL A 90 -2.13 13.36 13.99
N VAL A 91 -2.84 14.35 14.54
CA VAL A 91 -3.36 15.46 13.74
C VAL A 91 -2.22 16.35 13.25
N ARG A 92 -1.23 16.66 14.08
CA ARG A 92 -0.05 17.46 13.70
C ARG A 92 0.71 16.79 12.55
N THR A 93 0.93 15.48 12.64
CA THR A 93 1.64 14.72 11.59
C THR A 93 0.87 14.74 10.27
N LEU A 94 -0.44 14.51 10.33
CA LEU A 94 -1.30 14.50 9.15
C LEU A 94 -1.47 15.90 8.53
N ALA A 95 -1.61 16.94 9.35
CA ALA A 95 -1.68 18.33 8.91
C ALA A 95 -0.39 18.78 8.22
N ALA A 96 0.77 18.40 8.77
CA ALA A 96 2.07 18.66 8.13
C ALA A 96 2.17 17.96 6.77
N ALA A 97 1.77 16.69 6.69
CA ALA A 97 1.80 15.92 5.45
C ALA A 97 0.84 16.47 4.38
N LEU A 98 -0.30 17.04 4.80
CA LEU A 98 -1.25 17.75 3.93
C LEU A 98 -0.79 19.16 3.55
N GLY A 99 0.41 19.60 3.98
CA GLY A 99 0.94 20.92 3.66
C GLY A 99 0.16 22.08 4.32
N MET A 100 -0.52 21.83 5.44
CA MET A 100 -1.22 22.89 6.17
C MET A 100 -0.24 23.75 6.99
N PRO A 101 -0.41 25.08 7.00
CA PRO A 101 0.46 25.95 7.77
C PRO A 101 0.20 25.76 9.26
N ARG A 102 1.25 25.91 10.07
CA ARG A 102 1.20 25.80 11.55
C ARG A 102 0.56 24.47 12.03
N PRO A 103 1.14 23.30 11.72
CA PRO A 103 0.53 22.00 12.06
C PRO A 103 0.16 21.81 13.54
N ALA A 104 0.90 22.43 14.47
CA ALA A 104 0.56 22.43 15.89
C ALA A 104 -0.76 23.18 16.18
N ALA A 105 -0.92 24.39 15.65
CA ALA A 105 -2.16 25.17 15.83
C ALA A 105 -3.35 24.52 15.12
N VAL A 106 -3.11 23.84 13.98
CA VAL A 106 -4.11 22.99 13.33
C VAL A 106 -4.56 21.87 14.25
N ALA A 107 -3.62 21.18 14.93
CA ALA A 107 -3.94 20.11 15.85
C ALA A 107 -4.81 20.57 17.02
N GLU A 108 -4.50 21.71 17.64
CA GLU A 108 -5.31 22.31 18.71
C GLU A 108 -6.75 22.61 18.23
N ALA A 109 -6.87 23.25 17.07
CA ALA A 109 -8.16 23.59 16.49
C ALA A 109 -8.99 22.34 16.14
N VAL A 110 -8.37 21.32 15.56
CA VAL A 110 -9.04 20.05 15.21
C VAL A 110 -9.51 19.31 16.46
N ILE A 111 -8.72 19.27 17.54
CA ILE A 111 -9.13 18.62 18.81
C ILE A 111 -10.38 19.31 19.38
N ALA A 112 -10.43 20.65 19.35
CA ALA A 112 -11.62 21.40 19.77
C ALA A 112 -12.85 21.04 18.91
N VAL A 113 -12.69 20.98 17.59
CA VAL A 113 -13.77 20.58 16.66
C VAL A 113 -14.20 19.13 16.87
N ALA A 114 -13.25 18.21 17.09
CA ALA A 114 -13.51 16.79 17.29
C ALA A 114 -14.40 16.52 18.51
N GLY A 115 -14.21 17.28 19.60
CA GLY A 115 -14.98 17.15 20.83
C GLY A 115 -16.50 17.37 20.65
N VAL A 116 -16.89 18.19 19.68
CA VAL A 116 -18.31 18.43 19.36
C VAL A 116 -18.71 17.87 18.00
N TYR A 117 -17.85 17.15 17.27
CA TYR A 117 -18.09 16.85 15.85
C TYR A 117 -19.36 16.03 15.58
N PHE A 118 -19.78 15.17 16.50
CA PHE A 118 -20.99 14.33 16.35
C PHE A 118 -22.25 14.90 17.01
N GLY A 119 -22.16 16.03 17.71
CA GLY A 119 -23.29 16.67 18.37
C GLY A 119 -22.81 17.74 19.36
N GLY A 120 -23.58 18.83 19.46
CA GLY A 120 -23.23 20.00 20.28
C GLY A 120 -22.97 21.25 19.44
N GLU A 121 -23.14 22.38 20.10
CA GLU A 121 -22.82 23.73 19.63
C GLU A 121 -21.79 24.31 20.61
N ASP A 122 -20.67 24.80 20.08
CA ASP A 122 -19.60 25.37 20.88
C ASP A 122 -18.94 26.50 20.08
N ALA A 123 -18.99 27.71 20.64
CA ALA A 123 -18.48 28.91 19.97
C ALA A 123 -16.96 28.85 19.72
N ALA A 124 -16.20 28.19 20.59
CA ALA A 124 -14.76 28.02 20.41
C ALA A 124 -14.46 26.99 19.29
N ALA A 125 -15.26 25.95 19.16
CA ALA A 125 -15.18 25.01 18.04
C ALA A 125 -15.56 25.66 16.71
N ASP A 126 -16.58 26.54 16.70
CA ASP A 126 -16.94 27.32 15.51
C ASP A 126 -15.81 28.27 15.09
N GLU A 127 -15.20 28.97 16.05
CA GLU A 127 -14.02 29.80 15.79
C GLU A 127 -12.85 28.95 15.27
N ALA A 128 -12.66 27.75 15.80
CA ALA A 128 -11.65 26.81 15.33
C ALA A 128 -11.89 26.39 13.86
N VAL A 129 -13.13 26.09 13.45
CA VAL A 129 -13.46 25.85 12.03
C VAL A 129 -13.11 27.07 11.18
N ALA A 130 -13.51 28.27 11.61
CA ALA A 130 -13.21 29.49 10.88
C ALA A 130 -11.69 29.73 10.72
N ARG A 131 -10.89 29.41 11.74
CA ARG A 131 -9.42 29.44 11.65
C ARG A 131 -8.88 28.40 10.67
N LEU A 132 -9.36 27.16 10.73
CA LEU A 132 -8.90 26.07 9.86
C LEU A 132 -9.20 26.34 8.39
N VAL A 133 -10.36 26.92 8.07
CA VAL A 133 -10.71 27.32 6.69
C VAL A 133 -9.77 28.43 6.17
N ARG A 134 -9.33 29.33 7.05
CA ARG A 134 -8.34 30.39 6.72
C ARG A 134 -6.90 29.90 6.63
N TRP A 135 -6.62 28.64 6.94
CA TRP A 135 -5.31 28.01 6.79
C TRP A 135 -5.32 27.07 5.56
N PRO A 136 -5.34 27.62 4.33
CA PRO A 136 -5.28 26.78 3.13
C PRO A 136 -3.96 26.01 3.13
N ALA A 137 -4.00 24.78 2.62
CA ALA A 137 -2.78 24.05 2.29
C ALA A 137 -2.08 24.80 1.14
N ALA A 138 -0.76 24.69 1.07
CA ALA A 138 -0.02 25.29 -0.04
C ALA A 138 -0.59 24.84 -1.39
N PRO A 139 -0.82 25.76 -2.35
CA PRO A 139 -1.33 25.40 -3.67
C PRO A 139 -0.32 24.53 -4.43
N THR A 140 -0.81 23.46 -5.04
CA THR A 140 -0.04 22.50 -5.84
C THR A 140 0.21 22.96 -7.28
N GLU A 141 -0.66 23.83 -7.80
CA GLU A 141 -0.48 24.50 -9.09
C GLU A 141 -0.45 26.01 -8.88
N VAL A 142 0.59 26.63 -9.40
CA VAL A 142 0.80 28.07 -9.31
C VAL A 142 0.56 28.65 -10.69
N GLY A 143 -0.41 29.55 -10.81
CA GLY A 143 -0.73 30.19 -12.09
C GLY A 143 0.44 31.03 -12.65
N PRO A 144 0.44 31.32 -13.97
CA PRO A 144 1.47 32.13 -14.61
C PRO A 144 1.59 33.53 -13.97
N GLY A 145 2.82 34.03 -13.80
CA GLY A 145 3.09 35.38 -13.28
C GLY A 145 2.98 35.54 -11.76
N SER A 146 3.12 34.47 -10.97
CA SER A 146 3.03 34.54 -9.50
C SER A 146 4.27 35.18 -8.87
N THR A 147 4.07 36.03 -7.85
CA THR A 147 5.15 36.81 -7.20
C THR A 147 5.82 36.14 -6.00
N GLU A 148 5.17 35.17 -5.35
CA GLU A 148 5.72 34.39 -4.25
C GLU A 148 5.20 32.95 -4.35
N VAL A 149 6.10 31.98 -4.56
CA VAL A 149 5.74 30.57 -4.64
C VAL A 149 6.32 29.83 -3.45
N GLY A 150 5.44 29.24 -2.63
CA GLY A 150 5.83 28.52 -1.42
C GLY A 150 6.63 27.24 -1.71
N PRO A 151 7.41 26.74 -0.73
CA PRO A 151 8.13 25.48 -0.86
C PRO A 151 7.17 24.30 -1.07
N GLY A 152 7.52 23.38 -1.97
CA GLY A 152 6.76 22.15 -2.25
C GLY A 152 5.64 22.26 -3.30
N SER A 153 5.57 23.34 -4.08
CA SER A 153 4.63 23.43 -5.23
C SER A 153 5.05 22.51 -6.37
N THR A 154 4.15 21.64 -6.81
CA THR A 154 4.46 20.57 -7.79
C THR A 154 4.58 21.10 -9.23
N GLN A 155 3.77 22.09 -9.61
CA GLN A 155 3.78 22.73 -10.93
C GLN A 155 3.74 24.25 -10.82
N VAL A 156 4.72 24.91 -11.42
CA VAL A 156 4.85 26.38 -11.43
C VAL A 156 4.62 26.93 -12.83
N GLY A 157 3.64 27.80 -12.99
CA GLY A 157 3.30 28.46 -14.25
C GLY A 157 4.38 29.44 -14.72
N PRO A 158 4.45 29.71 -16.05
CA PRO A 158 5.48 30.55 -16.65
C PRO A 158 5.51 31.99 -16.10
N GLY A 159 6.70 32.59 -16.04
CA GLY A 159 6.90 33.98 -15.60
C GLY A 159 6.77 34.24 -14.10
N SER A 160 6.85 33.19 -13.27
CA SER A 160 6.81 33.34 -11.80
C SER A 160 8.15 33.84 -11.24
N THR A 161 8.10 34.60 -10.14
CA THR A 161 9.24 35.20 -9.43
C THR A 161 9.33 34.62 -8.02
N GLN A 162 10.55 34.38 -7.51
CA GLN A 162 10.80 33.81 -6.16
C GLN A 162 10.17 32.43 -5.92
N VAL A 163 10.68 31.42 -6.62
CA VAL A 163 10.25 30.02 -6.44
C VAL A 163 10.98 29.36 -5.27
N GLY A 164 10.24 28.87 -4.27
CA GLY A 164 10.81 28.16 -3.12
C GLY A 164 11.36 26.76 -3.46
N PRO A 165 12.20 26.17 -2.58
CA PRO A 165 12.79 24.85 -2.80
C PRO A 165 11.74 23.73 -2.84
N GLY A 166 12.01 22.67 -3.61
CA GLY A 166 11.19 21.45 -3.68
C GLY A 166 10.12 21.43 -4.78
N SER A 167 10.21 22.32 -5.79
CA SER A 167 9.32 22.27 -6.96
C SER A 167 9.75 21.24 -8.00
N THR A 168 8.79 20.49 -8.53
CA THR A 168 9.05 19.34 -9.42
C THR A 168 9.05 19.72 -10.90
N GLN A 169 8.14 20.61 -11.33
CA GLN A 169 8.03 21.11 -12.71
C GLN A 169 7.94 22.65 -12.74
N VAL A 170 8.83 23.30 -13.47
CA VAL A 170 8.90 24.78 -13.57
C VAL A 170 8.70 25.25 -15.01
N GLY A 171 7.71 26.11 -15.24
CA GLY A 171 7.39 26.69 -16.56
C GLY A 171 8.44 27.68 -17.08
N PRO A 172 8.42 28.02 -18.38
CA PRO A 172 9.41 28.90 -19.00
C PRO A 172 9.41 30.34 -18.42
N GLY A 173 10.59 30.97 -18.41
CA GLY A 173 10.76 32.36 -17.98
C GLY A 173 10.64 32.62 -16.46
N CYS A 174 10.77 31.60 -15.63
CA CYS A 174 10.82 31.78 -14.17
C CYS A 174 12.19 32.30 -13.73
N THR A 175 12.19 33.23 -12.77
CA THR A 175 13.42 33.77 -12.16
C THR A 175 13.56 33.19 -10.75
N SER A 176 14.32 32.11 -10.63
CA SER A 176 14.65 31.51 -9.34
C SER A 176 16.05 31.91 -8.91
N THR A 177 16.20 32.25 -7.63
CA THR A 177 17.51 32.45 -7.02
C THR A 177 18.09 31.13 -6.50
N GLU A 178 17.29 30.08 -6.26
CA GLU A 178 17.75 28.78 -5.74
C GLU A 178 16.76 27.66 -6.15
N VAL A 179 17.06 26.88 -7.20
CA VAL A 179 16.33 25.64 -7.54
C VAL A 179 16.98 24.48 -6.76
N GLY A 180 16.19 23.76 -5.95
CA GLY A 180 16.69 22.65 -5.13
C GLY A 180 16.97 21.33 -5.91
N PRO A 181 17.62 20.34 -5.29
CA PRO A 181 18.16 19.14 -5.96
C PRO A 181 17.14 18.08 -6.43
N ASP A 182 15.83 18.34 -6.33
CA ASP A 182 14.76 17.37 -6.60
C ASP A 182 13.83 17.75 -7.78
N SER A 183 14.25 18.71 -8.62
CA SER A 183 13.48 19.16 -9.79
C SER A 183 13.71 18.25 -11.00
N THR A 184 12.64 17.72 -11.60
CA THR A 184 12.73 16.76 -12.72
C THR A 184 12.63 17.40 -14.10
N GLU A 185 11.98 18.58 -14.23
CA GLU A 185 11.80 19.30 -15.51
C GLU A 185 11.85 20.83 -15.34
N VAL A 186 12.72 21.50 -16.12
CA VAL A 186 12.89 22.97 -16.13
C VAL A 186 12.64 23.53 -17.53
N GLY A 187 11.70 24.46 -17.67
CA GLY A 187 11.38 25.12 -18.93
C GLY A 187 12.46 26.11 -19.43
N PRO A 188 12.46 26.46 -20.73
CA PRO A 188 13.46 27.35 -21.32
C PRO A 188 13.44 28.77 -20.70
N GLY A 189 14.63 29.36 -20.50
CA GLY A 189 14.81 30.73 -20.01
C GLY A 189 14.96 30.91 -18.49
N CYS A 190 15.19 29.83 -17.73
CA CYS A 190 15.47 29.88 -16.29
C CYS A 190 16.95 30.25 -16.00
N THR A 191 17.21 30.94 -14.89
CA THR A 191 18.49 31.67 -14.65
C THR A 191 19.53 30.94 -13.77
N SER A 192 19.27 29.76 -13.20
CA SER A 192 20.29 28.85 -12.62
C SER A 192 19.73 27.44 -12.36
N ALA A 193 20.54 26.39 -12.55
CA ALA A 193 20.21 24.99 -12.21
C ALA A 193 21.46 24.28 -11.63
N GLU A 194 21.29 23.60 -10.49
CA GLU A 194 22.32 22.76 -9.83
C GLU A 194 22.32 21.30 -10.36
N PRO A 195 23.35 20.46 -10.11
CA PRO A 195 23.78 19.40 -11.04
C PRO A 195 22.94 18.10 -11.06
N VAL A 196 21.66 18.14 -10.70
CA VAL A 196 20.74 17.00 -10.79
C VAL A 196 19.45 17.41 -11.51
N SER A 197 19.55 17.66 -12.82
CA SER A 197 18.38 17.72 -13.71
C SER A 197 18.55 16.71 -14.85
N THR A 198 17.46 16.04 -15.20
CA THR A 198 17.43 14.94 -16.18
C THR A 198 17.19 15.40 -17.62
N GLN A 199 16.67 16.63 -17.85
CA GLN A 199 16.48 17.24 -19.18
C GLN A 199 16.53 18.77 -19.11
N ASP A 200 17.38 19.40 -19.94
CA ASP A 200 17.48 20.87 -20.09
C ASP A 200 16.90 21.34 -21.44
N GLY A 201 16.09 22.40 -21.44
CA GLY A 201 15.57 23.04 -22.66
C GLY A 201 16.59 23.97 -23.36
N PRO A 202 16.40 24.31 -24.66
CA PRO A 202 17.31 25.20 -25.38
C PRO A 202 17.27 26.65 -24.82
N GLY A 203 18.45 27.25 -24.60
CA GLY A 203 18.60 28.65 -24.17
C GLY A 203 19.11 28.87 -22.74
N SER A 204 19.39 27.81 -21.98
CA SER A 204 19.97 27.90 -20.63
C SER A 204 21.41 28.43 -20.66
N THR A 205 21.73 29.43 -19.85
CA THR A 205 23.04 30.12 -19.87
C THR A 205 23.79 29.93 -18.56
N GLN A 206 24.48 28.78 -18.39
CA GLN A 206 25.78 28.59 -17.69
C GLN A 206 26.02 27.08 -17.42
N VAL A 207 27.15 26.54 -17.89
CA VAL A 207 27.59 25.15 -17.69
C VAL A 207 28.91 25.16 -16.92
N ALA A 208 28.98 24.48 -15.77
CA ALA A 208 30.23 24.20 -15.06
C ALA A 208 31.02 23.07 -15.77
N PRO A 209 32.36 23.08 -15.77
CA PRO A 209 33.17 22.23 -16.66
C PRO A 209 33.21 20.76 -16.19
N GLY A 210 32.87 19.80 -17.07
CA GLY A 210 33.05 18.37 -16.77
C GLY A 210 32.38 17.28 -17.62
N ARG A 211 31.85 17.54 -18.83
CA ARG A 211 31.30 16.46 -19.70
C ARG A 211 31.75 16.57 -21.16
N PRO A 212 31.91 15.43 -21.89
CA PRO A 212 32.37 15.43 -23.26
C PRO A 212 31.26 15.88 -24.21
N SER A 213 31.65 16.63 -25.23
CA SER A 213 30.84 17.24 -26.29
C SER A 213 30.13 16.20 -27.16
N HIS A 214 28.81 16.36 -27.35
CA HIS A 214 28.07 15.72 -28.44
C HIS A 214 27.77 16.74 -29.56
N GLU A 215 28.05 16.33 -30.79
CA GLU A 215 27.87 17.07 -32.04
C GLU A 215 26.42 17.50 -32.29
N LEU A 216 26.28 18.73 -32.78
CA LEU A 216 25.07 19.29 -33.37
C LEU A 216 24.75 18.59 -34.71
N VAL A 217 23.63 17.87 -34.77
CA VAL A 217 23.01 17.50 -36.06
C VAL A 217 21.78 18.36 -36.29
N SER A 218 21.88 19.19 -37.32
CA SER A 218 20.83 20.04 -37.87
C SER A 218 19.94 19.21 -38.79
N THR A 219 18.65 19.07 -38.49
CA THR A 219 17.64 18.56 -39.44
C THR A 219 16.63 19.65 -39.77
N GLN A 220 16.57 19.96 -41.07
CA GLN A 220 15.67 20.94 -41.68
C GLN A 220 14.22 20.46 -41.65
N VAL A 221 13.32 21.40 -41.40
CA VAL A 221 11.86 21.27 -41.46
C VAL A 221 11.38 21.41 -42.91
N VAL A 222 10.48 20.51 -43.35
CA VAL A 222 9.61 20.72 -44.52
C VAL A 222 8.17 20.29 -44.16
N PRO A 223 7.11 21.01 -44.59
CA PRO A 223 5.76 20.93 -43.99
C PRO A 223 4.67 20.23 -44.83
N GLY A 224 3.62 19.77 -44.13
CA GLY A 224 2.30 19.30 -44.65
C GLY A 224 2.09 17.79 -44.47
N THR A 225 0.98 17.22 -44.00
CA THR A 225 -0.39 17.67 -43.64
C THR A 225 -1.01 16.57 -42.73
N PRO A 226 -2.17 16.78 -42.06
CA PRO A 226 -2.52 16.17 -40.77
C PRO A 226 -3.21 14.80 -40.86
N SER A 227 -2.97 13.95 -39.85
CA SER A 227 -3.82 12.79 -39.54
C SER A 227 -4.68 13.09 -38.32
N ALA A 228 -5.90 12.58 -38.37
CA ALA A 228 -7.09 13.03 -37.67
C ALA A 228 -7.16 12.63 -36.18
N GLY A 229 -7.66 13.58 -35.37
CA GLY A 229 -8.75 13.31 -34.43
C GLY A 229 -8.39 12.69 -33.07
N SER A 230 -7.68 13.42 -32.23
CA SER A 230 -8.02 13.46 -30.80
C SER A 230 -8.88 14.71 -30.60
N ASP A 231 -10.08 14.52 -30.08
CA ASP A 231 -11.07 15.57 -29.85
C ASP A 231 -10.52 16.59 -28.83
N PRO A 232 -10.23 17.85 -29.23
CA PRO A 232 -9.69 18.86 -28.34
C PRO A 232 -10.78 19.62 -27.57
N THR A 233 -12.01 19.10 -27.53
CA THR A 233 -13.12 19.70 -26.76
C THR A 233 -13.31 19.12 -25.37
N ALA A 234 -12.45 18.21 -24.92
CA ALA A 234 -12.32 17.93 -23.48
C ALA A 234 -11.59 19.10 -22.81
N GLU A 235 -12.34 20.18 -22.54
CA GLU A 235 -11.88 21.22 -21.62
C GLU A 235 -11.35 20.54 -20.34
N PRO A 236 -10.18 20.96 -19.81
CA PRO A 236 -9.83 20.59 -18.44
C PRO A 236 -10.99 21.07 -17.57
N VAL A 237 -11.67 20.12 -16.90
CA VAL A 237 -12.82 20.43 -16.05
C VAL A 237 -12.37 21.54 -15.09
N PRO A 238 -12.88 22.77 -15.25
CA PRO A 238 -12.53 23.85 -14.34
C PRO A 238 -13.05 23.41 -12.99
N VAL A 239 -12.17 23.29 -12.01
CA VAL A 239 -12.58 23.12 -10.61
C VAL A 239 -13.47 24.33 -10.30
N PRO A 240 -14.80 24.18 -10.14
CA PRO A 240 -15.67 25.33 -10.02
C PRO A 240 -15.24 26.15 -8.79
N PHE A 241 -15.45 27.46 -8.84
CA PHE A 241 -15.17 28.39 -7.74
C PHE A 241 -15.82 27.96 -6.38
N ASP A 242 -16.81 27.05 -6.44
CA ASP A 242 -17.50 26.40 -5.32
C ASP A 242 -16.76 25.22 -4.66
N ALA A 243 -15.64 24.76 -5.22
CA ALA A 243 -14.90 23.59 -4.71
C ALA A 243 -13.90 23.93 -3.61
N ALA A 244 -13.44 25.18 -3.49
CA ALA A 244 -12.48 25.57 -2.45
C ALA A 244 -13.03 25.38 -1.02
N PRO A 245 -14.30 25.76 -0.72
CA PRO A 245 -14.93 25.44 0.56
C PRO A 245 -15.12 23.93 0.79
N GLU A 246 -15.49 23.16 -0.24
CA GLU A 246 -15.67 21.71 -0.12
C GLU A 246 -14.35 20.97 0.09
N SER A 247 -13.27 21.39 -0.58
CA SER A 247 -11.91 20.86 -0.38
C SER A 247 -11.42 21.17 1.04
N ALA A 248 -11.61 22.40 1.52
CA ALA A 248 -11.27 22.77 2.89
C ALA A 248 -12.05 21.93 3.91
N ALA A 249 -13.37 21.80 3.73
CA ALA A 249 -14.20 20.92 4.57
C ALA A 249 -13.73 19.47 4.51
N GLY A 250 -13.38 18.95 3.33
CA GLY A 250 -12.84 17.60 3.14
C GLY A 250 -11.55 17.37 3.95
N ARG A 251 -10.59 18.29 3.86
CA ARG A 251 -9.33 18.23 4.63
C ARG A 251 -9.56 18.29 6.14
N ILE A 252 -10.38 19.24 6.60
CA ILE A 252 -10.74 19.36 8.03
C ILE A 252 -11.46 18.09 8.51
N GLY A 253 -12.43 17.60 7.74
CA GLY A 253 -13.18 16.39 8.03
C GLY A 253 -12.29 15.14 8.07
N LEU A 254 -11.24 15.07 7.26
CA LEU A 254 -10.25 14.00 7.32
C LEU A 254 -9.44 14.06 8.62
N LEU A 255 -8.95 15.25 9.02
CA LEU A 255 -8.20 15.43 10.26
C LEU A 255 -9.05 15.11 11.50
N VAL A 256 -10.28 15.59 11.55
CA VAL A 256 -11.21 15.34 12.67
C VAL A 256 -11.54 13.85 12.79
N GLN A 257 -11.75 13.16 11.66
CA GLN A 257 -12.03 11.73 11.68
C GLN A 257 -10.81 10.89 12.07
N ALA A 258 -9.61 11.32 11.68
CA ALA A 258 -8.37 10.65 12.07
C ALA A 258 -8.06 10.84 13.56
N CYS A 259 -8.40 12.00 14.13
CA CYS A 259 -8.07 12.43 15.49
C CYS A 259 -8.35 11.35 16.55
N GLU A 260 -9.62 11.05 16.82
CA GLU A 260 -9.99 10.09 17.88
C GLU A 260 -9.79 8.63 17.45
N ALA A 261 -10.16 8.28 16.21
CA ALA A 261 -10.14 6.88 15.77
C ALA A 261 -8.72 6.32 15.64
N THR A 262 -7.76 7.10 15.14
CA THR A 262 -6.36 6.67 15.00
C THR A 262 -5.65 6.70 16.35
N ALA A 263 -5.93 7.71 17.19
CA ALA A 263 -5.45 7.77 18.57
C ALA A 263 -5.85 6.52 19.36
N ALA A 264 -7.16 6.19 19.36
CA ALA A 264 -7.67 5.01 20.04
C ALA A 264 -7.07 3.70 19.51
N LEU A 265 -6.81 3.61 18.20
CA LEU A 265 -6.10 2.46 17.62
C LEU A 265 -4.67 2.35 18.17
N VAL A 266 -3.93 3.47 18.22
CA VAL A 266 -2.56 3.50 18.74
C VAL A 266 -2.51 3.13 20.21
N GLU A 267 -3.34 3.73 21.05
CA GLU A 267 -3.38 3.46 22.48
C GLU A 267 -3.73 2.00 22.77
N THR A 268 -4.74 1.47 22.07
CA THR A 268 -5.15 0.07 22.21
C THR A 268 -4.03 -0.87 21.76
N ALA A 269 -3.38 -0.59 20.63
CA ALA A 269 -2.28 -1.40 20.13
C ALA A 269 -1.01 -1.31 21.01
N ALA A 270 -0.74 -0.16 21.61
CA ALA A 270 0.36 0.04 22.56
C ALA A 270 0.13 -0.78 23.84
N GLY A 271 -1.11 -0.89 24.31
CA GLY A 271 -1.47 -1.82 25.39
C GLY A 271 -1.37 -3.31 25.03
N ASN A 272 -1.19 -3.64 23.74
CA ASN A 272 -1.22 -5.00 23.20
C ASN A 272 -0.08 -5.26 22.20
N GLU A 273 1.16 -4.90 22.58
CA GLU A 273 2.32 -4.89 21.66
C GLU A 273 2.57 -6.22 20.93
N ARG A 274 2.19 -7.35 21.54
CA ARG A 274 2.36 -8.69 20.97
C ARG A 274 1.33 -9.04 19.91
N LEU A 275 0.22 -8.29 19.81
CA LEU A 275 -0.83 -8.56 18.85
C LEU A 275 -0.58 -7.85 17.52
N PRO A 276 -0.80 -8.52 16.37
CA PRO A 276 -0.83 -7.84 15.08
C PRO A 276 -2.01 -6.84 15.05
N LEU A 277 -1.85 -5.74 14.30
CA LEU A 277 -2.90 -4.71 14.21
C LEU A 277 -4.23 -5.28 13.69
N SER A 278 -4.16 -6.26 12.78
CA SER A 278 -5.31 -7.01 12.28
C SER A 278 -6.18 -7.59 13.39
N ARG A 279 -5.54 -8.17 14.43
CA ARG A 279 -6.20 -8.73 15.59
C ARG A 279 -6.70 -7.66 16.55
N VAL A 280 -5.95 -6.57 16.72
CA VAL A 280 -6.42 -5.39 17.48
C VAL A 280 -7.70 -4.83 16.85
N LEU A 281 -7.73 -4.64 15.53
CA LEU A 281 -8.91 -4.15 14.81
C LEU A 281 -10.12 -5.09 14.92
N ARG A 282 -9.88 -6.39 15.04
CA ARG A 282 -10.94 -7.39 15.22
C ARG A 282 -11.48 -7.38 16.65
N GLU A 283 -10.60 -7.51 17.64
CA GLU A 283 -10.99 -7.77 19.03
C GLU A 283 -11.30 -6.48 19.80
N LEU A 284 -10.60 -5.40 19.48
CA LEU A 284 -10.64 -4.11 20.17
C LEU A 284 -10.68 -2.95 19.15
N PRO A 285 -11.70 -2.90 18.26
CA PRO A 285 -11.78 -1.84 17.26
C PRO A 285 -11.91 -0.45 17.93
N PRO A 286 -11.24 0.59 17.40
CA PRO A 286 -11.37 1.96 17.91
C PRO A 286 -12.80 2.49 17.83
N VAL A 287 -13.56 2.05 16.82
CA VAL A 287 -15.00 2.31 16.71
C VAL A 287 -15.74 1.01 17.00
N ARG A 288 -16.40 0.95 18.16
CA ARG A 288 -17.09 -0.26 18.63
C ARG A 288 -18.53 -0.37 18.13
N THR A 289 -19.21 0.76 18.04
CA THR A 289 -20.60 0.83 17.59
C THR A 289 -20.74 1.96 16.58
N MET A 290 -21.55 1.76 15.56
CA MET A 290 -21.84 2.76 14.54
C MET A 290 -23.34 3.01 14.46
N ARG A 291 -23.74 4.27 14.54
CA ARG A 291 -25.14 4.72 14.40
C ARG A 291 -25.41 5.20 12.97
N ARG A 292 -26.52 4.75 12.41
CA ARG A 292 -27.07 5.15 11.10
C ARG A 292 -28.54 5.50 11.24
N VAL A 293 -29.06 6.21 10.25
CA VAL A 293 -30.48 6.55 10.10
C VAL A 293 -30.91 6.14 8.70
N ALA A 294 -32.10 5.57 8.57
CA ALA A 294 -32.67 5.25 7.27
C ALA A 294 -33.15 6.54 6.57
N ALA A 295 -32.51 6.92 5.47
CA ALA A 295 -32.92 8.06 4.63
C ALA A 295 -34.15 7.75 3.76
N GLY A 296 -34.56 6.48 3.69
CA GLY A 296 -35.74 5.97 3.02
C GLY A 296 -36.01 4.54 3.48
N GLY A 297 -37.21 4.02 3.24
CA GLY A 297 -37.55 2.64 3.60
C GLY A 297 -36.61 1.63 2.95
N THR A 298 -36.08 0.69 3.73
CA THR A 298 -35.17 -0.36 3.26
C THR A 298 -35.35 -1.67 4.03
N ARG A 299 -34.69 -2.73 3.58
CA ARG A 299 -34.72 -4.05 4.22
C ARG A 299 -33.30 -4.60 4.42
N VAL A 300 -32.94 -4.84 5.68
CA VAL A 300 -31.64 -5.43 6.05
C VAL A 300 -31.87 -6.71 6.85
N ALA A 301 -31.19 -7.79 6.47
CA ALA A 301 -31.30 -9.11 7.12
C ALA A 301 -32.76 -9.58 7.31
N GLY A 302 -33.63 -9.27 6.33
CA GLY A 302 -35.06 -9.62 6.37
C GLY A 302 -35.92 -8.72 7.28
N ARG A 303 -35.34 -7.71 7.94
CA ARG A 303 -36.06 -6.71 8.75
C ARG A 303 -36.37 -5.48 7.91
N GLU A 304 -37.64 -5.06 7.91
CA GLU A 304 -38.06 -3.78 7.33
C GLU A 304 -37.64 -2.63 8.25
N ILE A 305 -36.98 -1.63 7.68
CA ILE A 305 -36.49 -0.45 8.37
C ILE A 305 -37.18 0.76 7.71
N ALA A 306 -38.02 1.46 8.48
CA ALA A 306 -38.77 2.59 7.96
C ALA A 306 -37.88 3.83 7.85
N GLU A 307 -38.27 4.77 6.99
CA GLU A 307 -37.61 6.07 6.92
C GLU A 307 -37.57 6.76 8.30
N GLY A 308 -36.39 7.29 8.66
CA GLY A 308 -36.14 7.92 9.95
C GLY A 308 -35.84 6.94 11.09
N ASP A 309 -35.99 5.63 10.90
CA ASP A 309 -35.56 4.65 11.91
C ASP A 309 -34.04 4.70 12.12
N VAL A 310 -33.63 4.43 13.35
CA VAL A 310 -32.22 4.37 13.74
C VAL A 310 -31.73 2.95 13.60
N VAL A 311 -30.51 2.79 13.08
CA VAL A 311 -29.81 1.50 13.01
C VAL A 311 -28.51 1.60 13.80
N LEU A 312 -28.37 0.76 14.82
CA LEU A 312 -27.14 0.59 15.59
C LEU A 312 -26.42 -0.67 15.15
N LEU A 313 -25.17 -0.51 14.76
CA LEU A 313 -24.29 -1.57 14.30
C LEU A 313 -23.22 -1.84 15.36
N ASP A 314 -23.28 -2.99 16.03
CA ASP A 314 -22.23 -3.43 16.96
C ASP A 314 -21.07 -4.05 16.16
N LEU A 315 -20.13 -3.21 15.74
CA LEU A 315 -18.93 -3.63 15.02
C LEU A 315 -18.06 -4.53 15.89
N ALA A 316 -18.02 -4.31 17.20
CA ALA A 316 -17.18 -5.10 18.09
C ALA A 316 -17.70 -6.54 18.21
N ALA A 317 -19.02 -6.74 18.31
CA ALA A 317 -19.64 -8.07 18.28
C ALA A 317 -19.46 -8.75 16.92
N ALA A 318 -19.76 -8.03 15.83
CA ALA A 318 -19.63 -8.53 14.47
C ALA A 318 -18.19 -8.98 14.15
N ASN A 319 -17.20 -8.15 14.49
CA ASN A 319 -15.79 -8.46 14.28
C ASN A 319 -15.32 -9.65 15.13
N ARG A 320 -15.83 -9.84 16.35
CA ARG A 320 -15.45 -11.02 17.16
C ARG A 320 -15.98 -12.32 16.57
N ALA A 321 -17.09 -12.27 15.84
CA ALA A 321 -17.71 -13.44 15.23
C ALA A 321 -17.14 -13.81 13.85
N HIS A 322 -16.27 -12.98 13.27
CA HIS A 322 -15.76 -13.19 11.91
C HIS A 322 -14.30 -12.73 11.75
N PRO A 323 -13.44 -13.44 10.99
CA PRO A 323 -12.07 -13.01 10.78
C PRO A 323 -11.96 -11.65 10.10
N VAL A 324 -12.64 -11.39 8.97
CA VAL A 324 -12.51 -10.09 8.28
C VAL A 324 -13.08 -8.96 9.17
N PRO A 325 -12.33 -7.92 9.54
CA PRO A 325 -12.85 -6.83 10.38
C PRO A 325 -13.61 -5.78 9.56
N LEU A 326 -14.73 -5.28 10.09
CA LEU A 326 -15.56 -4.21 9.50
C LEU A 326 -15.17 -2.79 9.96
N THR A 327 -14.06 -2.65 10.70
CA THR A 327 -13.63 -1.40 11.37
C THR A 327 -13.47 -0.22 10.40
N PHE A 328 -13.07 -0.49 9.17
CA PHE A 328 -12.93 0.51 8.11
C PHE A 328 -14.06 0.46 7.08
N GLY A 329 -15.20 -0.16 7.41
CA GLY A 329 -16.32 -0.39 6.50
C GLY A 329 -16.17 -1.69 5.70
N ALA A 330 -17.05 -1.87 4.73
CA ALA A 330 -17.08 -3.01 3.81
C ALA A 330 -17.43 -2.51 2.40
N PRO A 331 -17.04 -3.24 1.33
CA PRO A 331 -17.48 -2.93 -0.02
C PRO A 331 -19.01 -2.72 -0.10
N PRO A 332 -19.49 -1.73 -0.88
CA PRO A 332 -18.71 -0.81 -1.71
C PRO A 332 -18.19 0.44 -0.96
N ARG A 333 -18.40 0.55 0.35
CA ARG A 333 -18.10 1.77 1.14
C ARG A 333 -17.02 1.54 2.18
N ILE A 334 -15.77 1.51 1.70
CA ILE A 334 -14.58 1.42 2.55
C ILE A 334 -14.06 2.83 2.89
N CYS A 335 -13.48 2.98 4.08
CA CYS A 335 -12.79 4.19 4.50
C CYS A 335 -11.54 4.42 3.64
N PRO A 336 -11.45 5.53 2.88
CA PRO A 336 -10.34 5.77 1.98
C PRO A 336 -9.01 6.02 2.73
N GLY A 337 -9.08 6.50 3.97
CA GLY A 337 -7.90 6.78 4.81
C GLY A 337 -7.35 5.58 5.57
N ARG A 338 -7.82 4.35 5.28
CA ARG A 338 -7.43 3.13 5.99
C ARG A 338 -5.91 2.91 6.01
N ALA A 339 -5.27 2.95 4.84
CA ALA A 339 -3.83 2.72 4.72
C ALA A 339 -3.02 3.77 5.52
N HIS A 340 -3.44 5.03 5.49
CA HIS A 340 -2.81 6.14 6.20
C HIS A 340 -2.95 6.00 7.72
N ALA A 341 -4.15 5.67 8.22
CA ALA A 341 -4.40 5.45 9.63
C ALA A 341 -3.55 4.29 10.18
N LEU A 342 -3.47 3.19 9.43
CA LEU A 342 -2.63 2.05 9.79
C LEU A 342 -1.17 2.45 9.81
N ALA A 343 -0.66 3.13 8.78
CA ALA A 343 0.73 3.54 8.70
C ALA A 343 1.15 4.53 9.81
N LEU A 344 0.29 5.50 10.14
CA LEU A 344 0.47 6.40 11.29
C LEU A 344 0.57 5.59 12.58
N ALA A 345 -0.35 4.66 12.82
CA ALA A 345 -0.33 3.86 14.04
C ALA A 345 0.95 3.03 14.15
N ASP A 346 1.32 2.39 13.04
CA ASP A 346 2.52 1.57 12.91
C ASP A 346 3.82 2.37 13.18
N GLY A 347 3.86 3.64 12.77
CA GLY A 347 4.97 4.56 13.01
C GLY A 347 5.07 5.02 14.46
N LEU A 348 3.95 5.42 15.05
CA LEU A 348 3.87 5.83 16.46
C LEU A 348 4.25 4.68 17.41
N LEU A 349 3.88 3.45 17.07
CA LEU A 349 4.25 2.24 17.83
C LEU A 349 5.72 1.82 17.63
N ARG A 350 6.47 2.49 16.74
CA ARG A 350 7.89 2.20 16.41
C ARG A 350 8.17 0.73 16.10
N ARG A 351 7.22 0.00 15.50
CA ARG A 351 7.38 -1.43 15.19
C ARG A 351 8.52 -1.62 14.19
N PRO A 352 9.68 -2.21 14.55
CA PRO A 352 10.83 -2.28 13.66
C PRO A 352 10.53 -3.18 12.45
N LEU A 353 10.89 -2.71 11.25
CA LEU A 353 10.76 -3.50 10.02
C LEU A 353 12.10 -4.13 9.65
N THR A 354 12.08 -5.43 9.38
CA THR A 354 13.24 -6.11 8.81
C THR A 354 13.56 -5.60 7.40
N PRO A 355 14.80 -5.77 6.91
CA PRO A 355 15.15 -5.37 5.55
C PRO A 355 14.20 -5.91 4.48
N PHE A 356 13.76 -7.17 4.61
CA PHE A 356 12.83 -7.80 3.66
C PHE A 356 11.40 -7.25 3.79
N ALA A 357 10.91 -6.99 5.00
CA ALA A 357 9.60 -6.35 5.21
C ALA A 357 9.54 -4.96 4.56
N ARG A 358 10.62 -4.17 4.62
CA ARG A 358 10.69 -2.85 3.96
C ARG A 358 10.55 -2.91 2.45
N LEU A 359 10.97 -4.00 1.79
CA LEU A 359 10.79 -4.17 0.35
C LEU A 359 9.31 -4.17 -0.07
N HIS A 360 8.41 -4.63 0.81
CA HIS A 360 6.97 -4.73 0.55
C HIS A 360 6.21 -3.42 0.81
N ARG A 361 6.89 -2.37 1.29
CA ARG A 361 6.28 -1.06 1.61
C ARG A 361 6.68 0.05 0.64
N ARG A 362 7.47 -0.29 -0.38
CA ARG A 362 7.86 0.65 -1.44
C ARG A 362 6.65 1.00 -2.32
N ALA A 363 6.78 2.11 -3.06
CA ALA A 363 5.74 2.56 -3.99
C ALA A 363 5.47 1.51 -5.09
N HIS A 364 6.51 0.83 -5.57
CA HIS A 364 6.39 -0.25 -6.55
C HIS A 364 6.44 -1.63 -5.88
N PRO A 365 5.72 -2.63 -6.41
CA PRO A 365 5.76 -3.98 -5.90
C PRO A 365 7.17 -4.57 -5.97
N LEU A 366 7.50 -5.41 -4.99
CA LEU A 366 8.68 -6.26 -5.04
C LEU A 366 8.47 -7.34 -6.13
N LEU A 367 9.16 -7.20 -7.26
CA LEU A 367 9.32 -8.30 -8.21
C LEU A 367 10.33 -9.30 -7.64
N LEU A 368 9.86 -10.50 -7.31
CA LEU A 368 10.63 -11.53 -6.64
C LEU A 368 10.89 -12.71 -7.59
N PRO A 369 12.08 -12.81 -8.22
CA PRO A 369 12.44 -13.99 -8.99
C PRO A 369 12.73 -15.17 -8.06
N ASN A 370 12.49 -16.39 -8.55
CA ASN A 370 12.67 -17.60 -7.76
C ASN A 370 13.84 -18.44 -8.30
N ALA A 371 14.73 -18.83 -7.40
CA ALA A 371 15.91 -19.64 -7.64
C ALA A 371 15.70 -21.10 -7.16
N TRP A 372 16.51 -22.01 -7.68
CA TRP A 372 16.51 -23.44 -7.31
C TRP A 372 17.88 -23.93 -6.85
N ASP A 373 18.92 -23.13 -7.03
CA ASP A 373 20.29 -23.39 -6.59
C ASP A 373 21.02 -22.07 -6.22
N TYR A 374 22.29 -22.16 -5.83
CA TYR A 374 23.07 -20.97 -5.51
C TYR A 374 23.41 -20.14 -6.76
N ALA A 375 23.73 -20.77 -7.88
CA ALA A 375 24.16 -20.08 -9.10
C ALA A 375 23.05 -19.19 -9.67
N SER A 376 21.84 -19.72 -9.77
CA SER A 376 20.64 -18.96 -10.16
C SER A 376 20.35 -17.81 -9.21
N ALA A 377 20.43 -18.03 -7.89
CA ALA A 377 20.24 -16.96 -6.91
C ALA A 377 21.30 -15.86 -7.02
N ALA A 378 22.57 -16.23 -7.17
CA ALA A 378 23.68 -15.29 -7.32
C ALA A 378 23.58 -14.48 -8.62
N ALA A 379 23.23 -15.13 -9.74
CA ALA A 379 23.04 -14.48 -11.02
C ALA A 379 21.88 -13.47 -10.98
N LEU A 380 20.75 -13.83 -10.35
CA LEU A 380 19.65 -12.89 -10.12
C LEU A 380 20.08 -11.70 -9.26
N ALA A 381 20.83 -11.94 -8.19
CA ALA A 381 21.33 -10.85 -7.36
C ALA A 381 22.27 -9.89 -8.12
N GLU A 382 23.10 -10.40 -9.03
CA GLU A 382 23.99 -9.57 -9.88
C GLU A 382 23.23 -8.68 -10.86
N GLN A 383 22.01 -9.06 -11.24
CA GLN A 383 21.10 -8.21 -12.02
C GLN A 383 20.37 -7.16 -11.16
N GLY A 384 20.70 -7.03 -9.87
CA GLY A 384 20.18 -5.99 -8.98
C GLY A 384 18.83 -6.32 -8.33
N PHE A 385 18.33 -7.56 -8.42
CA PHE A 385 17.14 -7.96 -7.69
C PHE A 385 17.37 -7.88 -6.17
N ALA A 386 16.51 -7.12 -5.48
CA ALA A 386 16.69 -6.83 -4.05
C ALA A 386 16.52 -8.05 -3.12
N ALA A 387 15.83 -9.09 -3.61
CA ALA A 387 15.65 -10.36 -2.93
C ALA A 387 15.34 -11.48 -3.93
N VAL A 388 15.53 -12.73 -3.53
CA VAL A 388 15.16 -13.93 -4.30
C VAL A 388 14.24 -14.85 -3.49
N GLY A 389 13.28 -15.50 -4.14
CA GLY A 389 12.54 -16.63 -3.56
C GLY A 389 13.23 -17.95 -3.88
N THR A 390 12.94 -19.02 -3.15
CA THR A 390 13.12 -20.37 -3.68
C THR A 390 11.83 -20.84 -4.36
N THR A 391 11.88 -21.92 -5.13
CA THR A 391 10.69 -22.59 -5.69
C THR A 391 10.72 -24.07 -5.37
N SER A 392 9.66 -24.60 -4.73
CA SER A 392 9.57 -26.02 -4.36
C SER A 392 9.76 -26.94 -5.57
N LEU A 393 9.11 -26.66 -6.71
CA LEU A 393 9.24 -27.45 -7.94
C LEU A 393 10.69 -27.55 -8.42
N GLY A 394 11.43 -26.45 -8.40
CA GLY A 394 12.83 -26.44 -8.83
C GLY A 394 13.72 -27.26 -7.90
N VAL A 395 13.48 -27.18 -6.59
CA VAL A 395 14.19 -27.98 -5.58
C VAL A 395 13.88 -29.46 -5.73
N ALA A 396 12.59 -29.81 -5.83
CA ALA A 396 12.12 -31.19 -5.97
C ALA A 396 12.67 -31.84 -7.24
N ALA A 397 12.50 -31.18 -8.39
CA ALA A 397 12.94 -31.70 -9.68
C ALA A 397 14.46 -31.85 -9.75
N SER A 398 15.23 -30.91 -9.17
CA SER A 398 16.70 -31.02 -9.09
C SER A 398 17.17 -32.18 -8.21
N ALA A 399 16.35 -32.62 -7.26
CA ALA A 399 16.61 -33.76 -6.39
C ALA A 399 16.02 -35.08 -6.93
N GLY A 400 15.30 -35.06 -8.06
CA GLY A 400 14.58 -36.23 -8.58
C GLY A 400 13.38 -36.65 -7.71
N LEU A 401 12.80 -35.71 -6.96
CA LEU A 401 11.67 -35.92 -6.06
C LEU A 401 10.38 -35.30 -6.63
N PRO A 402 9.21 -35.83 -6.25
CA PRO A 402 7.94 -35.15 -6.55
C PRO A 402 7.82 -33.84 -5.76
N ASP A 403 7.25 -32.82 -6.40
CA ASP A 403 6.92 -31.53 -5.77
C ASP A 403 5.65 -31.65 -4.91
N GLY A 404 5.51 -30.77 -3.92
CA GLY A 404 4.39 -30.76 -2.97
C GLY A 404 4.46 -31.86 -1.90
N ALA A 405 5.45 -32.74 -1.93
CA ALA A 405 5.61 -33.81 -0.96
C ALA A 405 6.61 -33.41 0.14
N ALA A 406 6.32 -33.80 1.39
CA ALA A 406 7.25 -33.65 2.53
C ALA A 406 8.67 -34.24 2.29
N ALA A 407 8.84 -35.04 1.24
CA ALA A 407 10.12 -35.56 0.79
C ALA A 407 11.17 -34.48 0.48
N THR A 408 10.76 -33.24 0.16
CA THR A 408 11.68 -32.14 -0.22
C THR A 408 12.31 -31.43 0.98
N ALA A 409 11.89 -31.72 2.23
CA ALA A 409 12.30 -30.98 3.43
C ALA A 409 13.82 -30.87 3.59
N GLU A 410 14.55 -31.98 3.41
CA GLU A 410 16.02 -32.00 3.49
C GLU A 410 16.67 -31.19 2.37
N ALA A 411 16.18 -31.34 1.13
CA ALA A 411 16.68 -30.61 -0.02
C ALA A 411 16.48 -29.09 0.11
N THR A 412 15.31 -28.67 0.61
CA THR A 412 14.96 -27.27 0.91
C THR A 412 15.87 -26.69 1.98
N MET A 413 16.08 -27.40 3.09
CA MET A 413 17.00 -26.96 4.14
C MET A 413 18.46 -26.90 3.65
N SER A 414 18.88 -27.87 2.84
CA SER A 414 20.21 -27.89 2.23
C SER A 414 20.42 -26.68 1.30
N LEU A 415 19.42 -26.33 0.47
CA LEU A 415 19.45 -25.12 -0.33
C LEU A 415 19.53 -23.86 0.56
N ALA A 416 18.71 -23.74 1.59
CA ALA A 416 18.74 -22.58 2.49
C ALA A 416 20.12 -22.36 3.13
N ARG A 417 20.77 -23.45 3.58
CA ARG A 417 22.15 -23.40 4.12
C ARG A 417 23.17 -22.99 3.05
N ARG A 418 23.01 -23.46 1.81
CA ARG A 418 23.87 -23.07 0.68
C ARG A 418 23.71 -21.59 0.34
N LEU A 419 22.49 -21.05 0.33
CA LEU A 419 22.26 -19.62 0.11
C LEU A 419 22.90 -18.79 1.24
N GLY A 420 22.63 -19.15 2.49
CA GLY A 420 23.30 -18.58 3.66
C GLY A 420 23.04 -17.07 3.85
N ARG A 421 23.71 -16.47 4.85
CA ARG A 421 23.61 -15.02 5.12
C ARG A 421 24.56 -14.20 4.24
N GLY A 422 24.15 -13.00 3.86
CA GLY A 422 25.07 -11.89 3.55
C GLY A 422 25.00 -11.34 2.12
N ARG A 423 24.93 -12.18 1.08
CA ARG A 423 25.04 -11.69 -0.31
C ARG A 423 23.75 -11.03 -0.82
N PHE A 424 22.60 -11.64 -0.49
CA PHE A 424 21.28 -11.16 -0.88
C PHE A 424 20.24 -11.63 0.14
N LEU A 425 19.08 -10.99 0.16
CA LEU A 425 17.95 -11.46 0.94
C LEU A 425 17.29 -12.63 0.19
N PHE A 426 16.90 -13.68 0.91
CA PHE A 426 16.13 -14.76 0.31
C PHE A 426 14.93 -15.17 1.19
N THR A 427 13.86 -15.61 0.55
CA THR A 427 12.69 -16.22 1.19
C THR A 427 12.51 -17.64 0.72
N VAL A 428 12.16 -18.55 1.64
CA VAL A 428 12.08 -19.98 1.34
C VAL A 428 10.63 -20.39 1.11
N ASP A 429 10.39 -21.03 -0.02
CA ASP A 429 9.18 -21.82 -0.26
C ASP A 429 9.26 -23.12 0.54
N ALA A 430 8.44 -23.22 1.59
CA ALA A 430 8.45 -24.35 2.53
C ALA A 430 7.16 -25.18 2.45
N GLU A 431 6.38 -25.03 1.37
CA GLU A 431 5.11 -25.73 1.17
C GLU A 431 4.21 -25.59 2.42
N GLY A 432 3.53 -26.65 2.86
CA GLY A 432 2.75 -26.66 4.11
C GLY A 432 3.57 -26.72 5.40
N GLY A 433 4.90 -26.52 5.32
CA GLY A 433 5.86 -26.71 6.41
C GLY A 433 6.37 -28.15 6.58
N PHE A 434 6.09 -29.03 5.60
CA PHE A 434 6.45 -30.45 5.57
C PHE A 434 5.90 -31.33 6.72
N SER A 435 5.04 -30.78 7.57
CA SER A 435 4.38 -31.48 8.67
C SER A 435 3.05 -30.82 9.02
N ASP A 436 2.11 -31.59 9.57
CA ASP A 436 0.90 -31.09 10.22
C ASP A 436 1.11 -30.81 11.72
N ASP A 437 2.23 -31.25 12.29
CA ASP A 437 2.62 -30.84 13.65
C ASP A 437 3.14 -29.41 13.65
N VAL A 438 2.39 -28.53 14.32
CA VAL A 438 2.70 -27.10 14.49
C VAL A 438 4.09 -26.88 15.10
N ALA A 439 4.53 -27.74 16.02
CA ALA A 439 5.84 -27.62 16.66
C ALA A 439 6.98 -27.96 15.71
N GLU A 440 6.81 -28.94 14.83
CA GLU A 440 7.79 -29.30 13.80
C GLU A 440 7.93 -28.18 12.77
N VAL A 441 6.82 -27.59 12.33
CA VAL A 441 6.83 -26.42 11.41
C VAL A 441 7.54 -25.23 12.04
N ALA A 442 7.31 -24.97 13.34
CA ALA A 442 8.01 -23.92 14.06
C ALA A 442 9.53 -24.21 14.15
N ALA A 443 9.92 -25.46 14.45
CA ALA A 443 11.33 -25.85 14.49
C ALA A 443 12.02 -25.68 13.14
N LEU A 444 11.36 -26.06 12.04
CA LEU A 444 11.83 -25.82 10.67
C LEU A 444 12.03 -24.33 10.40
N ALA A 445 11.04 -23.50 10.71
CA ALA A 445 11.11 -22.06 10.46
C ALA A 445 12.25 -21.40 11.24
N ARG A 446 12.47 -21.81 12.50
CA ARG A 446 13.63 -21.37 13.29
C ARG A 446 14.95 -21.77 12.60
N ALA A 447 15.07 -23.00 12.15
CA ALA A 447 16.28 -23.46 11.45
C ALA A 447 16.52 -22.72 10.12
N LEU A 448 15.47 -22.41 9.35
CA LEU A 448 15.57 -21.60 8.12
C LEU A 448 16.03 -20.17 8.43
N TYR A 449 15.48 -19.57 9.49
CA TYR A 449 15.90 -18.24 9.95
C TYR A 449 17.37 -18.22 10.42
N GLU A 450 17.80 -19.27 11.14
CA GLU A 450 19.19 -19.46 11.55
C GLU A 450 20.14 -19.64 10.35
N ALA A 451 19.68 -20.30 9.29
CA ALA A 451 20.41 -20.43 8.03
C ALA A 451 20.50 -19.10 7.25
N GLY A 452 19.67 -18.11 7.56
CA GLY A 452 19.70 -16.78 6.97
C GLY A 452 18.49 -16.38 6.16
N ALA A 453 17.43 -17.21 6.12
CA ALA A 453 16.20 -16.86 5.43
C ALA A 453 15.58 -15.58 6.03
N ALA A 454 15.24 -14.63 5.16
CA ALA A 454 14.57 -13.39 5.53
C ALA A 454 13.04 -13.54 5.56
N GLY A 455 12.52 -14.57 4.90
CA GLY A 455 11.11 -14.93 4.91
C GLY A 455 10.86 -16.40 4.61
N ILE A 456 9.60 -16.80 4.78
CA ILE A 456 9.08 -18.14 4.48
C ILE A 456 7.71 -18.00 3.81
N ASN A 457 7.47 -18.76 2.75
CA ASN A 457 6.13 -19.01 2.25
C ASN A 457 5.62 -20.30 2.91
N LEU A 458 4.44 -20.24 3.52
CA LEU A 458 3.73 -21.41 4.03
C LEU A 458 2.37 -21.49 3.33
N GLU A 459 1.97 -22.65 2.85
CA GLU A 459 0.68 -22.85 2.18
C GLU A 459 -0.28 -23.73 2.95
N ASP A 460 -1.58 -23.56 2.66
CA ASP A 460 -2.63 -24.46 3.11
C ASP A 460 -3.01 -25.51 2.04
N GLY A 461 -2.46 -25.42 0.83
CA GLY A 461 -2.62 -26.42 -0.22
C GLY A 461 -2.03 -27.77 0.16
N ARG A 462 -2.67 -28.85 -0.35
CA ARG A 462 -2.20 -30.23 -0.18
C ARG A 462 -1.98 -30.90 -1.54
N PRO A 463 -1.12 -31.94 -1.60
CA PRO A 463 -0.79 -32.62 -2.87
C PRO A 463 -1.96 -33.28 -3.58
N ASP A 464 -3.02 -33.60 -2.83
CA ASP A 464 -4.25 -34.19 -3.34
C ASP A 464 -5.22 -33.13 -3.92
N GLY A 465 -4.82 -31.86 -3.95
CA GLY A 465 -5.63 -30.74 -4.42
C GLY A 465 -6.63 -30.22 -3.39
N THR A 466 -6.61 -30.74 -2.16
CA THR A 466 -7.42 -30.23 -1.04
C THR A 466 -6.71 -29.11 -0.30
N LEU A 467 -7.43 -28.46 0.63
CA LEU A 467 -6.86 -27.47 1.55
C LEU A 467 -6.82 -28.03 2.98
N ALA A 468 -5.77 -27.70 3.71
CA ALA A 468 -5.73 -27.88 5.15
C ALA A 468 -6.81 -27.02 5.84
N PRO A 469 -7.27 -27.43 7.04
CA PRO A 469 -8.12 -26.58 7.86
C PRO A 469 -7.47 -25.22 8.11
N MET A 470 -8.21 -24.13 7.94
CA MET A 470 -7.66 -22.78 8.06
C MET A 470 -7.11 -22.52 9.46
N GLU A 471 -7.71 -23.11 10.50
CA GLU A 471 -7.25 -23.00 11.89
C GLU A 471 -5.89 -23.67 12.10
N LEU A 472 -5.64 -24.79 11.41
CA LEU A 472 -4.35 -25.48 11.46
C LEU A 472 -3.27 -24.60 10.82
N HIS A 473 -3.54 -24.05 9.64
CA HIS A 473 -2.60 -23.16 8.95
C HIS A 473 -2.33 -21.89 9.78
N ALA A 474 -3.39 -21.30 10.35
CA ALA A 474 -3.32 -20.19 11.28
C ALA A 474 -2.47 -20.50 12.53
N ALA A 475 -2.58 -21.71 13.09
CA ALA A 475 -1.76 -22.15 14.22
C ALA A 475 -0.28 -22.30 13.84
N LYS A 476 0.02 -22.84 12.65
CA LYS A 476 1.38 -22.92 12.10
C LYS A 476 2.01 -21.53 11.98
N ILE A 477 1.29 -20.56 11.39
CA ILE A 477 1.76 -19.17 11.27
C ILE A 477 2.09 -18.58 12.65
N ALA A 478 1.16 -18.70 13.61
CA ALA A 478 1.35 -18.15 14.95
C ALA A 478 2.58 -18.75 15.65
N ALA A 479 2.78 -20.07 15.53
CA ALA A 479 3.93 -20.75 16.10
C ALA A 479 5.25 -20.31 15.45
N VAL A 480 5.27 -20.12 14.13
CA VAL A 480 6.44 -19.56 13.42
C VAL A 480 6.76 -18.15 13.92
N LYS A 481 5.75 -17.27 14.03
CA LYS A 481 5.96 -15.92 14.54
C LYS A 481 6.41 -15.89 16.00
N GLN A 482 6.03 -16.88 16.80
CA GLN A 482 6.49 -17.01 18.18
C GLN A 482 7.99 -17.37 18.28
N VAL A 483 8.47 -18.31 17.45
CA VAL A 483 9.87 -18.78 17.53
C VAL A 483 10.84 -17.94 16.69
N ALA A 484 10.35 -17.25 15.66
CA ALA A 484 11.13 -16.38 14.79
C ALA A 484 10.35 -15.09 14.42
N PRO A 485 10.16 -14.15 15.36
CA PRO A 485 9.35 -12.94 15.12
C PRO A 485 9.82 -12.07 13.94
N ALA A 486 11.12 -12.10 13.64
CA ALA A 486 11.74 -11.35 12.55
C ALA A 486 11.67 -12.05 11.18
N LEU A 487 11.31 -13.35 11.14
CA LEU A 487 11.10 -14.05 9.87
C LEU A 487 9.78 -13.55 9.26
N PHE A 488 9.84 -13.07 8.01
CA PHE A 488 8.65 -12.64 7.28
C PHE A 488 7.82 -13.85 6.87
N VAL A 489 6.61 -13.99 7.38
CA VAL A 489 5.70 -15.09 6.99
C VAL A 489 4.77 -14.60 5.89
N ASN A 490 4.91 -15.20 4.70
CA ASN A 490 4.03 -14.99 3.57
C ASN A 490 3.02 -16.15 3.50
N ALA A 491 1.83 -15.95 4.06
CA ALA A 491 0.81 -16.99 4.14
C ALA A 491 0.12 -17.19 2.79
N ARG A 492 0.28 -18.37 2.20
CA ARG A 492 -0.26 -18.76 0.90
C ARG A 492 -1.56 -19.53 1.08
N THR A 493 -2.56 -19.14 0.31
CA THR A 493 -3.83 -19.88 0.21
C THR A 493 -4.01 -20.40 -1.21
N ASP A 494 -4.25 -21.69 -1.37
CA ASP A 494 -4.37 -22.35 -2.68
C ASP A 494 -5.81 -22.39 -3.19
N THR A 495 -6.69 -21.52 -2.70
CA THR A 495 -8.13 -21.48 -3.01
C THR A 495 -8.46 -21.37 -4.51
N HIS A 496 -7.58 -20.76 -5.31
CA HIS A 496 -7.73 -20.64 -6.77
C HIS A 496 -7.04 -21.75 -7.58
N TRP A 497 -6.32 -22.65 -6.90
CA TRP A 497 -5.77 -23.88 -7.48
C TRP A 497 -6.52 -25.13 -7.01
N ALA A 498 -7.11 -25.07 -5.81
CA ALA A 498 -8.10 -26.01 -5.32
C ALA A 498 -9.45 -25.74 -5.99
N SER A 499 -10.21 -26.80 -6.26
CA SER A 499 -11.55 -26.66 -6.84
C SER A 499 -12.54 -26.14 -5.80
N SER A 500 -13.37 -25.15 -6.16
CA SER A 500 -14.55 -24.73 -5.40
C SER A 500 -14.30 -24.07 -4.03
N HIS A 501 -13.14 -23.41 -3.82
CA HIS A 501 -12.83 -22.70 -2.56
C HIS A 501 -12.56 -21.19 -2.73
N GLU A 502 -12.80 -20.61 -3.91
CA GLU A 502 -12.51 -19.19 -4.18
C GLU A 502 -13.21 -18.25 -3.19
N ASP A 503 -14.45 -18.57 -2.80
CA ASP A 503 -15.26 -17.81 -1.83
C ASP A 503 -14.65 -17.79 -0.41
N GLU A 504 -13.75 -18.72 -0.07
CA GLU A 504 -13.09 -18.77 1.24
C GLU A 504 -11.83 -17.88 1.32
N THR A 505 -11.34 -17.37 0.18
CA THR A 505 -10.04 -16.69 0.07
C THR A 505 -9.90 -15.54 1.08
N ALA A 506 -10.88 -14.63 1.13
CA ALA A 506 -10.81 -13.49 2.04
C ALA A 506 -10.82 -13.90 3.52
N THR A 507 -11.62 -14.90 3.88
CA THR A 507 -11.76 -15.40 5.25
C THR A 507 -10.47 -16.07 5.73
N ARG A 508 -9.86 -16.93 4.89
CA ARG A 508 -8.57 -17.58 5.17
C ARG A 508 -7.47 -16.56 5.38
N LEU A 509 -7.33 -15.61 4.46
CA LEU A 509 -6.28 -14.60 4.54
C LEU A 509 -6.43 -13.68 5.75
N ALA A 510 -7.64 -13.27 6.09
CA ALA A 510 -7.88 -12.47 7.30
C ALA A 510 -7.52 -13.23 8.58
N LEU A 511 -7.80 -14.54 8.64
CA LEU A 511 -7.39 -15.38 9.76
C LEU A 511 -5.86 -15.51 9.83
N TYR A 512 -5.19 -15.69 8.68
CA TYR A 512 -3.73 -15.81 8.60
C TYR A 512 -3.02 -14.51 9.02
N GLU A 513 -3.56 -13.37 8.61
CA GLU A 513 -3.13 -12.03 9.03
C GLU A 513 -3.25 -11.86 10.57
N GLN A 514 -4.29 -12.41 11.18
CA GLN A 514 -4.51 -12.34 12.64
C GLN A 514 -3.60 -13.26 13.44
N SER A 515 -3.17 -14.35 12.81
CA SER A 515 -2.12 -15.22 13.35
C SER A 515 -0.72 -14.63 13.23
N GLY A 516 -0.57 -13.49 12.53
CA GLY A 516 0.68 -12.75 12.43
C GLY A 516 1.42 -12.91 11.11
N ALA A 517 0.76 -13.37 10.04
CA ALA A 517 1.33 -13.31 8.71
C ALA A 517 1.73 -11.86 8.37
N ASP A 518 2.93 -11.68 7.81
CA ASP A 518 3.46 -10.35 7.44
C ASP A 518 3.08 -9.97 6.00
N GLY A 519 2.66 -10.96 5.20
CA GLY A 519 2.11 -10.83 3.86
C GLY A 519 1.26 -12.05 3.52
N VAL A 520 0.46 -11.93 2.46
CA VAL A 520 -0.41 -13.01 2.01
C VAL A 520 -0.21 -13.28 0.52
N PHE A 521 -0.45 -14.51 0.08
CA PHE A 521 -0.18 -14.95 -1.28
C PHE A 521 -1.37 -15.76 -1.84
N VAL A 522 -1.88 -15.35 -2.99
CA VAL A 522 -2.95 -16.05 -3.73
C VAL A 522 -2.45 -16.40 -5.13
N PRO A 523 -1.82 -17.56 -5.34
CA PRO A 523 -1.51 -18.03 -6.69
C PRO A 523 -2.80 -18.33 -7.47
N GLY A 524 -2.77 -18.15 -8.79
CA GLY A 524 -3.93 -18.40 -9.66
C GLY A 524 -4.92 -17.23 -9.78
N LEU A 525 -4.97 -16.34 -8.79
CA LEU A 525 -5.77 -15.11 -8.86
C LEU A 525 -5.22 -14.16 -9.93
N SER A 526 -6.04 -13.85 -10.94
CA SER A 526 -5.66 -13.02 -12.08
C SER A 526 -6.69 -11.95 -12.47
N ASP A 527 -7.91 -12.01 -11.93
CA ASP A 527 -8.95 -11.00 -12.17
C ASP A 527 -8.63 -9.68 -11.44
N PRO A 528 -8.44 -8.55 -12.17
CA PRO A 528 -8.17 -7.25 -11.55
C PRO A 528 -9.21 -6.80 -10.52
N ALA A 529 -10.49 -7.11 -10.74
CA ALA A 529 -11.56 -6.71 -9.83
C ALA A 529 -11.47 -7.46 -8.49
N ALA A 530 -11.34 -8.79 -8.55
CA ALA A 530 -11.12 -9.62 -7.36
C ALA A 530 -9.81 -9.26 -6.62
N ILE A 531 -8.73 -8.92 -7.34
CA ILE A 531 -7.48 -8.46 -6.73
C ILE A 531 -7.71 -7.14 -5.95
N ALA A 532 -8.38 -6.16 -6.56
CA ALA A 532 -8.66 -4.88 -5.91
C ALA A 532 -9.56 -5.06 -4.68
N GLU A 533 -10.59 -5.91 -4.79
CA GLU A 533 -11.47 -6.23 -3.67
C GLU A 533 -10.68 -6.85 -2.50
N LEU A 534 -9.79 -7.80 -2.79
CA LEU A 534 -9.01 -8.46 -1.76
C LEU A 534 -8.03 -7.49 -1.07
N ILE A 535 -7.32 -6.65 -1.83
CA ILE A 535 -6.44 -5.60 -1.29
C ILE A 535 -7.20 -4.67 -0.35
N SER A 536 -8.47 -4.37 -0.67
CA SER A 536 -9.28 -3.48 0.13
C SER A 536 -9.58 -4.03 1.55
N ALA A 537 -9.58 -5.36 1.71
CA ALA A 537 -9.82 -6.05 2.98
C ALA A 537 -8.53 -6.32 3.79
N LEU A 538 -7.37 -6.47 3.14
CA LEU A 538 -6.11 -6.89 3.78
C LEU A 538 -5.33 -5.72 4.41
N VAL A 539 -4.78 -5.90 5.60
CA VAL A 539 -3.83 -4.92 6.21
C VAL A 539 -2.40 -5.18 5.72
N VAL A 540 -2.09 -6.43 5.40
CA VAL A 540 -0.75 -6.87 4.99
C VAL A 540 -0.59 -6.91 3.46
N PRO A 541 0.64 -6.79 2.93
CA PRO A 541 0.90 -6.83 1.50
C PRO A 541 0.42 -8.12 0.83
N LEU A 542 -0.28 -7.97 -0.30
CA LEU A 542 -0.66 -9.06 -1.19
C LEU A 542 0.48 -9.39 -2.17
N ASN A 543 0.78 -10.69 -2.27
CA ASN A 543 1.63 -11.31 -3.27
C ASN A 543 0.76 -11.99 -4.34
N ILE A 544 1.09 -11.77 -5.61
CA ILE A 544 0.48 -12.46 -6.76
C ILE A 544 1.55 -13.25 -7.51
N LEU A 545 1.19 -14.44 -8.00
CA LEU A 545 2.07 -15.22 -8.87
C LEU A 545 1.94 -14.69 -10.30
N TYR A 546 3.05 -14.27 -10.89
CA TYR A 546 3.06 -13.86 -12.29
C TYR A 546 2.71 -15.04 -13.20
N ALA A 547 1.72 -14.83 -14.07
CA ALA A 547 1.31 -15.78 -15.09
C ALA A 547 1.43 -15.13 -16.48
N PRO A 548 2.09 -15.79 -17.46
CA PRO A 548 2.07 -15.34 -18.84
C PRO A 548 0.62 -15.23 -19.35
N GLY A 549 0.24 -14.06 -19.88
CA GLY A 549 -1.12 -13.77 -20.34
C GLY A 549 -2.07 -13.24 -19.26
N GLY A 550 -1.62 -13.14 -18.00
CA GLY A 550 -2.33 -12.41 -16.93
C GLY A 550 -1.95 -10.92 -16.90
N PRO A 551 -2.39 -10.19 -15.85
CA PRO A 551 -2.05 -8.78 -15.67
C PRO A 551 -0.53 -8.53 -15.65
N THR A 552 -0.14 -7.43 -16.28
CA THR A 552 1.24 -6.93 -16.27
C THR A 552 1.66 -6.47 -14.88
N LEU A 553 2.98 -6.34 -14.66
CA LEU A 553 3.51 -5.81 -13.41
C LEU A 553 3.00 -4.38 -13.13
N ALA A 554 2.82 -3.56 -14.16
CA ALA A 554 2.31 -2.20 -14.03
C ALA A 554 0.83 -2.19 -13.60
N GLU A 555 0.00 -3.05 -14.19
CA GLU A 555 -1.41 -3.19 -13.79
C GLU A 555 -1.52 -3.67 -12.35
N LEU A 556 -0.76 -4.71 -11.96
CA LEU A 556 -0.73 -5.21 -10.58
C LEU A 556 -0.28 -4.10 -9.61
N ALA A 557 0.73 -3.30 -9.97
CA ALA A 557 1.17 -2.17 -9.18
C ALA A 557 0.06 -1.12 -8.99
N SER A 558 -0.67 -0.78 -10.05
CA SER A 558 -1.78 0.19 -9.98
C SER A 558 -2.95 -0.29 -9.13
N LEU A 559 -3.18 -1.60 -9.05
CA LEU A 559 -4.20 -2.19 -8.17
C LEU A 559 -3.78 -2.17 -6.70
N GLY A 560 -2.50 -1.95 -6.41
CA GLY A 560 -1.96 -1.90 -5.06
C GLY A 560 -1.26 -3.18 -4.61
N VAL A 561 -0.98 -4.13 -5.51
CA VAL A 561 -0.17 -5.31 -5.19
C VAL A 561 1.22 -4.87 -4.72
N ARG A 562 1.79 -5.58 -3.74
CA ARG A 562 3.07 -5.21 -3.10
C ARG A 562 4.19 -6.23 -3.32
N ARG A 563 3.86 -7.43 -3.79
CA ARG A 563 4.83 -8.43 -4.24
C ARG A 563 4.30 -9.19 -5.45
N VAL A 564 5.18 -9.47 -6.40
CA VAL A 564 4.89 -10.34 -7.54
C VAL A 564 5.98 -11.40 -7.59
N SER A 565 5.62 -12.66 -7.37
CA SER A 565 6.56 -13.77 -7.41
C SER A 565 6.54 -14.46 -8.78
N LEU A 566 7.65 -15.07 -9.21
CA LEU A 566 7.73 -15.76 -10.51
C LEU A 566 7.55 -17.28 -10.41
N GLY A 567 7.54 -17.83 -9.19
CA GLY A 567 7.41 -19.26 -8.91
C GLY A 567 8.36 -20.10 -9.75
N SER A 568 7.90 -21.22 -10.27
CA SER A 568 8.73 -22.14 -11.06
C SER A 568 9.00 -21.68 -12.50
N LEU A 569 8.52 -20.50 -12.92
CA LEU A 569 8.62 -20.05 -14.31
C LEU A 569 10.06 -20.01 -14.81
N LEU A 570 10.98 -19.45 -14.03
CA LEU A 570 12.38 -19.33 -14.43
C LEU A 570 13.06 -20.69 -14.57
N TYR A 571 12.78 -21.62 -13.65
CA TYR A 571 13.28 -23.00 -13.72
C TYR A 571 12.81 -23.70 -15.00
N ARG A 572 11.50 -23.63 -15.28
CA ARG A 572 10.91 -24.24 -16.49
C ARG A 572 11.47 -23.63 -17.77
N ARG A 573 11.74 -22.32 -17.78
CA ARG A 573 12.39 -21.63 -18.92
C ARG A 573 13.83 -22.09 -19.12
N ALA A 574 14.61 -22.20 -18.04
CA ALA A 574 15.99 -22.69 -18.10
C ALA A 574 16.06 -24.14 -18.59
N LEU A 575 15.16 -25.00 -18.10
CA LEU A 575 15.07 -26.39 -18.55
C LEU A 575 14.71 -26.48 -20.03
N ALA A 576 13.72 -25.70 -20.48
CA ALA A 576 13.34 -25.65 -21.88
C ALA A 576 14.51 -25.18 -22.78
N ALA A 577 15.22 -24.12 -22.39
CA ALA A 577 16.37 -23.61 -23.14
C ALA A 577 17.50 -24.66 -23.25
N ALA A 578 17.83 -25.34 -22.15
CA ALA A 578 18.86 -26.38 -22.14
C ALA A 578 18.49 -27.56 -23.06
N VAL A 579 17.24 -28.03 -22.99
CA VAL A 579 16.75 -29.12 -23.85
C VAL A 579 16.70 -28.69 -25.32
N THR A 580 16.20 -27.49 -25.62
CA THR A 580 16.15 -26.96 -26.99
C THR A 580 17.54 -26.89 -27.59
N ALA A 581 18.52 -26.31 -26.87
CA ALA A 581 19.90 -26.24 -27.33
C ALA A 581 20.47 -27.63 -27.65
N ALA A 582 20.24 -28.63 -26.78
CA ALA A 582 20.70 -30.00 -27.03
C ALA A 582 20.02 -30.63 -28.26
N THR A 583 18.71 -30.42 -28.45
CA THR A 583 17.99 -30.96 -29.60
C THR A 583 18.34 -30.27 -30.91
N ASP A 584 18.59 -28.96 -30.90
CA ASP A 584 19.00 -28.22 -32.10
C ASP A 584 20.39 -28.70 -32.56
N ILE A 585 21.34 -28.90 -31.63
CA ILE A 585 22.66 -29.49 -31.95
C ILE A 585 22.52 -30.89 -32.55
N ARG A 586 21.73 -31.76 -31.91
CA ARG A 586 21.49 -33.13 -32.39
C ARG A 586 20.91 -33.15 -33.81
N ASP A 587 20.00 -32.22 -34.09
CA ASP A 587 19.24 -32.17 -35.33
C ASP A 587 19.90 -31.27 -36.41
N GLY A 588 21.11 -30.72 -36.14
CA GLY A 588 21.84 -29.85 -37.07
C GLY A 588 21.19 -28.48 -37.30
N ARG A 589 20.35 -28.02 -36.36
CA ARG A 589 19.69 -26.71 -36.42
C ARG A 589 20.58 -25.61 -35.82
N PRO A 590 20.44 -24.35 -36.26
CA PRO A 590 21.15 -23.23 -35.64
C PRO A 590 20.82 -23.12 -34.16
N THR A 591 21.85 -22.91 -33.34
CA THR A 591 21.72 -22.69 -31.90
C THR A 591 21.87 -21.21 -31.56
N ASP A 592 21.14 -20.76 -30.55
CA ASP A 592 21.37 -19.45 -29.94
C ASP A 592 22.77 -19.42 -29.27
N PRO A 593 23.67 -18.49 -29.64
CA PRO A 593 24.98 -18.37 -29.00
C PRO A 593 24.92 -17.74 -27.59
N ALA A 594 23.76 -17.21 -27.16
CA ALA A 594 23.62 -16.55 -25.87
C ALA A 594 23.65 -17.55 -24.70
N ALA A 595 24.83 -17.76 -24.14
CA ALA A 595 25.04 -18.47 -22.88
C ALA A 595 26.14 -17.79 -22.05
N PRO A 596 26.04 -17.81 -20.71
CA PRO A 596 27.14 -17.32 -19.88
C PRO A 596 28.38 -18.18 -20.13
N SER A 597 29.51 -17.50 -20.27
CA SER A 597 30.82 -18.14 -20.39
C SER A 597 31.18 -18.91 -19.12
N TYR A 598 32.12 -19.84 -19.25
CA TYR A 598 32.63 -20.62 -18.13
C TYR A 598 33.18 -19.73 -17.00
N ALA A 599 33.87 -18.65 -17.35
CA ALA A 599 34.43 -17.69 -16.40
C ALA A 599 33.34 -16.93 -15.65
N GLU A 600 32.27 -16.50 -16.34
CA GLU A 600 31.12 -15.82 -15.71
C GLU A 600 30.42 -16.74 -14.70
N VAL A 601 30.19 -18.01 -15.04
CA VAL A 601 29.56 -18.96 -14.10
C VAL A 601 30.46 -19.24 -12.89
N GLN A 602 31.77 -19.37 -13.08
CA GLN A 602 32.70 -19.55 -11.96
C GLN A 602 32.72 -18.34 -11.01
N ALA A 603 32.68 -17.12 -11.56
CA ALA A 603 32.73 -15.88 -10.77
C ALA A 603 31.57 -15.77 -9.76
N LEU A 604 30.40 -16.33 -10.08
CA LEU A 604 29.24 -16.39 -9.19
C LEU A 604 29.57 -17.08 -7.84
N ALA A 605 30.42 -18.10 -7.86
CA ALA A 605 30.82 -18.86 -6.68
C ALA A 605 31.90 -18.16 -5.85
N TYR A 606 32.91 -17.57 -6.51
CA TYR A 606 34.06 -16.95 -5.83
C TYR A 606 33.71 -15.67 -5.08
N ALA A 607 32.73 -14.89 -5.57
CA ALA A 607 32.28 -13.69 -4.88
C ALA A 607 31.57 -13.97 -3.53
N ARG A 608 31.44 -15.23 -3.12
CA ARG A 608 31.08 -15.67 -1.76
C ARG A 608 32.28 -15.66 -0.80
N GLN A 609 33.48 -15.95 -1.28
CA GLN A 609 34.68 -16.16 -0.47
C GLN A 609 35.30 -14.83 -0.01
N ASP A 610 35.30 -13.80 -0.85
CA ASP A 610 35.89 -12.48 -0.53
C ASP A 610 35.11 -11.67 0.54
N ARG A 611 33.94 -12.16 0.98
CA ARG A 611 33.10 -11.50 2.00
C ARG A 611 33.01 -12.27 3.32
N ASP A 612 33.76 -13.35 3.51
CA ASP A 612 33.88 -14.00 4.82
C ASP A 612 35.04 -13.34 5.61
N PRO A 613 34.77 -12.55 6.68
CA PRO A 613 35.83 -11.92 7.46
C PRO A 613 36.66 -12.93 8.28
N ARG A 614 36.39 -14.23 8.17
CA ARG A 614 37.09 -15.31 8.90
C ARG A 614 37.91 -16.24 8.01
N GLY A 615 38.07 -15.92 6.73
CA GLY A 615 38.76 -16.76 5.75
C GLY A 615 40.19 -16.31 5.39
N GLY A 616 40.98 -15.84 6.36
CA GLY A 616 42.39 -15.49 6.13
C GLY A 616 43.27 -15.93 7.28
N ALA A 617 43.87 -17.11 7.14
CA ALA A 617 45.08 -17.53 7.85
C ALA A 617 46.04 -18.14 6.83
#